data_AF-A0A7X7ANQ3-F1
#
_entry.id   AF-A0A7X7ANQ3-F1
#
_cell.length_a   1.000
_cell.length_b   1.000
_cell.length_c   1.000
_cell.angle_alpha   90.00
_cell.angle_beta   90.00
_cell.angle_gamma   90.00
#
_symmetry.space_group_name_H-M   'P 1'
#
loop_
_entity.id
_entity.type
_entity.pdbx_description
1 polymer ?
#
loop_
_entity_poly.entity_id
_entity_poly.type
_entity_poly.pdbx_seq_one_letter_code
_entity_poly.pdbx_strand_id
1 'polypeptide(L)'
;MAGEKVIVCRCEEITEEEIRQIIREGAHTIDEIKRVTRAGKGLCQGKTCALTVLRILAEETGQKIDDLKQPSYRPPVRPLPLAVVGEGVDPKDEKIAT
;
A
#
# COMPACT_ATOMS: atom_id res chain seq x y z
N MET A 1 6.90 28.57 -11.01
CA MET A 1 7.24 27.31 -10.31
C MET A 1 6.22 26.29 -10.76
N ALA A 2 6.57 25.44 -11.73
CA ALA A 2 5.67 24.37 -12.16
C ALA A 2 5.50 23.42 -10.97
N GLY A 3 4.27 23.22 -10.51
CA GLY A 3 3.95 22.50 -9.29
C GLY A 3 4.61 21.12 -9.26
N GLU A 4 5.39 20.86 -8.21
CA GLU A 4 6.04 19.57 -8.03
C GLU A 4 4.97 18.48 -7.85
N LYS A 5 5.07 17.42 -8.64
CA LYS A 5 4.20 16.25 -8.49
C LYS A 5 4.65 15.47 -7.25
N VAL A 6 3.81 15.47 -6.21
CA VAL A 6 4.08 14.71 -4.98
C VAL A 6 3.80 13.24 -5.24
N ILE A 7 4.84 12.40 -5.19
CA ILE A 7 4.71 10.95 -5.35
C ILE A 7 4.35 10.32 -4.00
N VAL A 8 3.19 9.67 -3.94
CA VAL A 8 2.73 8.95 -2.76
C VAL A 8 3.18 7.49 -2.79
N CYS A 9 3.06 6.81 -3.93
CA CYS A 9 3.52 5.43 -4.10
C CYS A 9 4.75 5.38 -5.01
N ARG A 10 5.93 5.19 -4.41
CA ARG A 10 7.19 5.06 -5.18
C ARG A 10 7.28 3.78 -6.02
N CYS A 11 6.61 2.71 -5.63
CA CYS A 11 6.71 1.43 -6.33
C CYS A 11 5.87 1.37 -7.62
N GLU A 12 4.73 2.06 -7.63
CA GLU A 12 3.82 2.11 -8.78
C GLU A 12 3.78 3.53 -9.39
N GLU A 13 4.67 4.42 -8.93
CA GLU A 13 4.82 5.80 -9.39
C GLU A 13 3.55 6.67 -9.32
N ILE A 14 2.68 6.40 -8.34
CA ILE A 14 1.40 7.08 -8.17
C ILE A 14 1.57 8.39 -7.41
N THR A 15 1.02 9.47 -7.98
CA THR A 15 1.00 10.81 -7.40
C THR A 15 -0.19 11.05 -6.47
N GLU A 16 -0.08 12.08 -5.64
CA GLU A 16 -1.17 12.51 -4.76
C GLU A 16 -2.41 12.92 -5.54
N GLU A 17 -2.24 13.65 -6.64
CA GLU A 17 -3.35 14.15 -7.46
C GLU A 17 -4.15 13.01 -8.08
N GLU A 18 -3.48 11.95 -8.56
CA GLU A 18 -4.15 10.76 -9.10
C GLU A 18 -5.02 10.07 -8.05
N ILE A 19 -4.54 9.99 -6.79
CA ILE A 19 -5.34 9.43 -5.69
C ILE A 19 -6.56 10.29 -5.41
N ARG A 20 -6.38 11.62 -5.33
CA ARG A 20 -7.48 12.56 -5.11
C ARG A 20 -8.50 12.54 -6.26
N GLN A 21 -8.03 12.40 -7.50
CA GLN A 21 -8.91 12.26 -8.66
C GLN A 21 -9.79 11.01 -8.55
N ILE A 22 -9.21 9.86 -8.20
CA ILE A 22 -9.95 8.60 -8.09
C ILE A 22 -10.96 8.62 -6.94
N ILE A 23 -10.65 9.33 -5.83
CA ILE A 23 -11.61 9.55 -4.75
C ILE A 23 -12.79 10.40 -5.24
N ARG A 24 -12.52 11.48 -5.99
CA ARG A 24 -13.56 12.32 -6.60
C ARG A 24 -14.41 11.60 -7.64
N GLU A 25 -13.85 10.60 -8.31
CA GLU A 25 -14.56 9.71 -9.24
C GLU A 25 -15.45 8.66 -8.55
N GLY A 26 -15.37 8.52 -7.22
CA GLY A 26 -16.28 7.70 -6.42
C GLY A 26 -15.62 6.57 -5.62
N ALA A 27 -14.29 6.54 -5.50
CA ALA A 27 -13.64 5.60 -4.58
C ALA A 27 -13.78 6.08 -3.12
N HIS A 28 -14.44 5.29 -2.28
CA HIS A 28 -14.66 5.62 -0.87
C HIS A 28 -13.91 4.68 0.09
N THR A 29 -13.27 3.64 -0.45
CA THR A 29 -12.52 2.66 0.35
C THR A 29 -11.08 2.52 -0.13
N ILE A 30 -10.19 2.14 0.79
CA ILE A 30 -8.79 1.88 0.46
C ILE A 30 -8.63 0.72 -0.53
N ASP A 31 -9.54 -0.27 -0.50
CA ASP A 31 -9.49 -1.42 -1.40
C ASP A 31 -9.87 -1.04 -2.83
N GLU A 32 -10.76 -0.06 -3.03
CA GLU A 32 -11.09 0.50 -4.34
C GLU A 32 -9.90 1.27 -4.91
N ILE A 33 -9.30 2.17 -4.12
CA ILE A 33 -8.10 2.91 -4.54
C ILE A 33 -6.98 1.93 -4.95
N LYS A 34 -6.75 0.89 -4.14
CA LYS A 34 -5.77 -0.19 -4.44
C LYS A 34 -6.09 -0.97 -5.71
N ARG A 35 -7.37 -1.15 -6.07
CA ARG A 35 -7.77 -1.88 -7.28
C ARG A 35 -7.50 -1.06 -8.53
N VAL A 36 -7.74 0.25 -8.48
CA VAL A 36 -7.56 1.15 -9.62
C VAL A 36 -6.08 1.55 -9.79
N THR A 37 -5.47 2.10 -8.75
CA THR A 37 -4.09 2.66 -8.82
C THR A 37 -2.99 1.64 -8.62
N ARG A 38 -3.32 0.46 -8.08
CA ARG A 38 -2.34 -0.50 -7.53
C ARG A 38 -1.46 0.05 -6.39
N ALA A 39 -1.71 1.26 -5.88
CA ALA A 39 -0.96 1.84 -4.77
C ALA A 39 -0.97 0.89 -3.56
N GLY A 40 0.21 0.48 -3.11
CA GLY A 40 0.38 -0.48 -2.02
C GLY A 40 0.43 -1.96 -2.43
N LYS A 41 0.42 -2.28 -3.73
CA LYS A 41 0.65 -3.64 -4.26
C LYS A 41 2.06 -3.87 -4.82
N GLY A 42 2.90 -2.84 -4.88
CA GLY A 42 4.28 -2.95 -5.34
C GLY A 42 5.19 -3.69 -4.35
N LEU A 43 6.50 -3.69 -4.60
CA LEU A 43 7.49 -4.44 -3.82
C LEU A 43 7.43 -4.15 -2.30
N CYS A 44 7.10 -2.91 -1.92
CA CYS A 44 6.98 -2.53 -0.53
C CYS A 44 5.70 -3.04 0.17
N GLN A 45 4.74 -3.60 -0.59
CA GLN A 45 3.44 -4.08 -0.08
C GLN A 45 2.71 -3.05 0.80
N GLY A 46 2.76 -1.77 0.42
CA GLY A 46 2.04 -0.70 1.12
C GLY A 46 2.71 -0.16 2.37
N LYS A 47 3.89 -0.66 2.77
CA LYS A 47 4.62 -0.21 3.97
C LYS A 47 4.85 1.29 4.04
N THR A 48 5.05 1.95 2.89
CA THR A 48 5.38 3.37 2.83
C THR A 48 4.18 4.25 2.49
N CYS A 49 3.28 3.78 1.64
CA CYS A 49 2.21 4.61 1.07
C CYS A 49 0.85 4.39 1.75
N ALA A 50 0.59 3.23 2.37
CA ALA A 50 -0.77 2.86 2.77
C ALA A 50 -1.39 3.83 3.79
N LEU A 51 -0.62 4.32 4.77
CA LEU A 51 -1.10 5.29 5.75
C LEU A 51 -1.32 6.68 5.12
N THR A 52 -0.48 7.08 4.17
CA THR A 52 -0.64 8.33 3.42
C THR A 52 -1.89 8.28 2.55
N VAL A 53 -2.14 7.17 1.84
CA VAL A 53 -3.38 6.98 1.07
C VAL A 53 -4.61 7.02 1.97
N LEU A 54 -4.55 6.36 3.14
CA LEU A 54 -5.65 6.37 4.11
C LEU A 54 -5.94 7.79 4.63
N ARG A 55 -4.90 8.58 4.88
CA ARG A 55 -5.03 9.98 5.28
C ARG A 55 -5.67 10.83 4.18
N ILE A 56 -5.21 10.71 2.93
CA ILE A 56 -5.79 11.43 1.78
C ILE A 56 -7.27 11.07 1.62
N LEU A 57 -7.61 9.78 1.76
CA LEU A 57 -9.00 9.31 1.73
C LEU A 57 -9.85 9.94 2.84
N ALA A 58 -9.33 10.01 4.07
CA ALA A 58 -10.02 10.65 5.19
C ALA A 58 -10.23 12.16 4.94
N GLU A 59 -9.21 12.85 4.43
CA GLU A 59 -9.26 14.28 4.11
C GLU A 59 -10.31 14.59 3.02
N GLU A 60 -10.34 13.79 1.94
CA GLU A 60 -11.27 14.00 0.81
C GLU A 60 -12.71 13.57 1.12
N THR A 61 -12.91 12.49 1.90
CA THR A 61 -14.26 11.98 2.21
C THR A 61 -14.85 12.58 3.49
N GLY A 62 -14.06 13.30 4.29
CA GLY A 62 -14.49 13.85 5.58
C GLY A 62 -14.75 12.80 6.66
N GLN A 63 -14.40 11.54 6.42
CA GLN A 63 -14.56 10.45 7.38
C GLN A 63 -13.44 10.46 8.42
N LYS A 64 -13.72 10.01 9.65
CA LYS A 64 -12.66 9.81 10.63
C LYS A 64 -11.80 8.61 10.22
N ILE A 65 -10.50 8.70 10.50
CA ILE A 65 -9.54 7.62 10.19
C ILE A 65 -9.95 6.29 10.86
N ASP A 66 -10.52 6.35 12.07
CA ASP A 66 -11.00 5.17 12.81
C ASP A 66 -12.17 4.45 12.11
N ASP A 67 -13.00 5.17 11.37
CA ASP A 67 -14.14 4.59 10.66
C ASP A 67 -13.71 3.95 9.33
N LEU A 68 -12.52 4.29 8.84
CA LEU A 68 -11.98 3.76 7.60
C LEU A 68 -11.34 2.39 7.81
N LYS A 69 -11.68 1.45 6.91
CA LYS A 69 -11.10 0.11 6.93
C LYS A 69 -9.59 0.16 6.70
N GLN A 70 -8.84 -0.37 7.66
CA GLN A 70 -7.39 -0.47 7.55
C GLN A 70 -6.96 -1.43 6.43
N PRO A 71 -5.78 -1.20 5.82
CA PRO A 71 -5.21 -2.11 4.83
C PRO A 71 -5.00 -3.51 5.44
N SER A 72 -5.45 -4.55 4.75
CA SER A 72 -5.19 -5.93 5.19
C SER A 72 -3.71 -6.29 5.08
N TYR A 73 -3.22 -6.97 6.11
CA TYR A 73 -1.89 -7.58 6.14
C TYR A 73 -2.00 -9.07 5.81
N ARG A 74 -1.16 -9.55 4.90
CA ARG A 74 -1.09 -10.97 4.55
C ARG A 74 0.35 -11.45 4.61
N PRO A 75 0.62 -12.61 5.21
CA PRO A 75 1.91 -13.26 5.10
C PRO A 75 2.21 -13.68 3.65
N PRO A 76 3.49 -13.71 3.22
CA PRO A 76 4.68 -13.28 3.95
C PRO A 76 4.94 -11.76 3.88
N VAL A 77 5.48 -11.19 4.96
CA VAL A 77 5.72 -9.74 5.10
C VAL A 77 6.81 -9.23 4.14
N ARG A 78 7.77 -10.10 3.79
CA ARG A 78 8.79 -9.84 2.78
C ARG A 78 8.67 -10.94 1.72
N PRO A 79 8.95 -10.64 0.45
CA PRO A 79 9.12 -11.69 -0.54
C PRO A 79 10.17 -12.69 -0.06
N LEU A 80 9.82 -13.97 -0.14
CA LEU A 80 10.70 -15.08 0.20
C LEU A 80 10.85 -15.99 -1.02
N PRO A 81 12.04 -16.56 -1.26
CA PRO A 81 12.22 -17.54 -2.32
C PRO A 81 11.29 -18.74 -2.14
N LEU A 82 10.76 -19.28 -3.24
CA LEU A 82 9.88 -20.46 -3.19
C LEU A 82 10.55 -21.68 -2.55
N ALA A 83 11.87 -21.81 -2.68
CA ALA A 83 12.65 -22.88 -2.04
C ALA A 83 12.44 -22.90 -0.51
N VAL A 84 12.38 -21.73 0.13
CA VAL A 84 12.16 -21.57 1.57
C VAL A 84 10.73 -21.93 1.98
N VAL A 85 9.77 -21.87 1.06
CA VAL A 85 8.37 -22.25 1.33
C VAL A 85 8.15 -23.76 1.13
N GLY A 86 8.88 -24.36 0.18
CA GLY A 86 8.74 -25.78 -0.19
C GLY A 86 9.48 -26.73 0.75
N GLU A 87 10.63 -26.32 1.27
CA GLU A 87 11.28 -26.99 2.39
C GLU A 87 10.62 -26.43 3.66
N GLY A 88 10.01 -27.26 4.50
CA GLY A 88 9.47 -26.79 5.77
C GLY A 88 10.62 -26.32 6.66
N VAL A 89 10.98 -25.03 6.59
CA VAL A 89 12.16 -24.52 7.27
C VAL A 89 11.86 -24.26 8.74
N ASP A 90 12.63 -24.91 9.62
CA ASP A 90 12.63 -24.68 11.06
C ASP A 90 13.12 -23.24 11.32
N PRO A 91 12.44 -22.44 12.16
CA PRO A 91 12.76 -21.02 12.38
C PRO A 91 14.15 -20.75 13.03
N LYS A 92 15.01 -21.76 13.17
CA LYS A 92 16.39 -21.67 13.68
C LYS A 92 17.46 -21.73 12.58
N ASP A 93 17.09 -21.87 11.31
CA ASP A 93 18.06 -21.86 10.22
C ASP A 93 18.65 -20.45 10.00
N GLU A 94 19.88 -20.27 10.48
CA GLU A 94 20.66 -19.03 10.47
C GLU A 94 20.90 -18.46 9.05
N LYS A 95 20.66 -19.26 8.00
CA LYS A 95 20.82 -18.89 6.59
C LYS A 95 19.70 -18.01 6.03
N ILE A 96 18.60 -17.83 6.77
CA ILE A 96 17.45 -16.99 6.35
C ILE A 96 17.51 -15.60 7.01
N ALA A 97 18.42 -15.40 7.97
CA ALA A 97 18.60 -14.15 8.69
C ALA A 97 19.55 -13.19 7.95
N THR A 98 19.19 -12.72 6.75
CA THR A 98 19.78 -11.51 6.15
C THR A 98 18.76 -10.79 5.27
#